data_AF-A0A1C3J9B9-F1
#
_entry.id   AF-A0A1C3J9B9-F1
#
_cell.length_a   1.000
_cell.length_b   1.000
_cell.length_c   1.000
_cell.angle_alpha   90.00
_cell.angle_beta   90.00
_cell.angle_gamma   90.00
#
_symmetry.space_group_name_H-M   'P 1'
#
loop_
_entity.id
_entity.type
_entity.pdbx_description
1 polymer ?
#
loop_
_entity_poly.entity_id
_entity_poly.type
_entity_poly.pdbx_seq_one_letter_code
_entity_poly.pdbx_strand_id
1 'polypeptide(L)'
;MNSDLSKLIGTTSNVRLRLRLLAVSHFIDGKNRTEIASFLKVSRLSVNKWIKAYLDFGVEGLVEKPHTGRPSRLTIEQKNILKNTSLQMQ
;
A
#
# COMPACT_ATOMS: atom_id res chain seq x y z
N MET A 1 24.10 -2.70 2.72
CA MET A 1 22.87 -2.58 1.90
C MET A 1 21.58 -2.39 2.72
N ASN A 2 21.62 -2.25 4.06
CA ASN A 2 20.41 -2.09 4.89
C ASN A 2 20.00 -0.63 5.19
N SER A 3 20.81 0.35 4.78
CA SER A 3 20.64 1.76 5.15
C SER A 3 19.47 2.45 4.46
N ASP A 4 19.07 2.00 3.27
CA ASP A 4 18.05 2.70 2.49
C ASP A 4 16.65 2.25 2.87
N LEU A 5 16.49 0.98 3.25
CA LEU A 5 15.22 0.40 3.71
C LEU A 5 14.80 0.98 5.07
N SER A 6 15.76 1.15 6.00
CA SER A 6 15.49 1.78 7.29
C SER A 6 15.09 3.25 7.17
N LYS A 7 15.72 4.00 6.26
CA LYS A 7 15.31 5.37 5.92
C LYS A 7 13.87 5.39 5.38
N LEU A 8 13.54 4.52 4.43
CA LEU A 8 12.18 4.41 3.86
C LEU A 8 11.11 4.09 4.92
N ILE A 9 11.43 3.22 5.88
CA ILE A 9 10.54 2.89 7.01
C ILE A 9 10.28 4.11 7.90
N GLY A 10 11.33 4.89 8.17
CA GLY A 10 11.25 6.09 9.02
C GLY A 10 10.51 7.26 8.36
N THR A 11 10.65 7.43 7.03
CA THR A 11 10.09 8.58 6.31
C THR A 11 8.65 8.37 5.82
N THR A 12 8.22 7.12 5.58
CA THR A 12 6.88 6.86 5.02
C THR A 12 5.77 7.22 6.01
N SER A 13 4.78 8.01 5.58
CA SER A 13 3.54 8.26 6.33
C SER A 13 2.49 7.17 6.13
N ASN A 14 2.64 6.34 5.10
CA ASN A 14 1.71 5.27 4.78
C ASN A 14 1.97 4.05 5.67
N VAL A 15 1.08 3.81 6.63
CA VAL A 15 1.16 2.71 7.60
C VAL A 15 1.22 1.33 6.92
N ARG A 16 0.46 1.13 5.82
CA ARG A 16 0.45 -0.15 5.10
C ARG A 16 1.78 -0.40 4.39
N LEU A 17 2.36 0.64 3.79
CA LEU A 17 3.68 0.56 3.17
C LEU A 17 4.75 0.30 4.23
N ARG A 18 4.68 0.98 5.38
CA ARG A 18 5.60 0.75 6.51
C ARG A 18 5.59 -0.71 6.95
N LEU A 19 4.40 -1.30 7.07
CA LEU A 19 4.25 -2.70 7.49
C LEU A 19 4.87 -3.68 6.49
N ARG A 20 4.74 -3.40 5.19
CA ARG A 20 5.38 -4.19 4.12
C ARG A 20 6.89 -4.07 4.16
N LEU A 21 7.41 -2.86 4.35
CA LEU A 21 8.85 -2.60 4.47
C LEU A 21 9.44 -3.32 5.70
N LEU A 22 8.74 -3.32 6.83
CA LEU A 22 9.14 -4.08 8.02
C LEU A 22 9.15 -5.59 7.76
N ALA A 23 8.16 -6.12 7.02
CA ALA A 23 8.14 -7.53 6.64
C ALA A 23 9.36 -7.91 5.79
N VAL A 24 9.76 -7.04 4.87
CA VAL A 24 10.97 -7.22 4.05
C VAL A 24 12.24 -7.09 4.88
N SER A 25 12.30 -6.14 5.82
CA SER A 25 13.43 -6.01 6.76
C SER A 25 13.66 -7.33 7.51
N HIS A 26 12.62 -7.88 8.14
CA HIS A 26 12.75 -9.15 8.84
C HIS A 26 13.11 -10.33 7.92
N PHE A 27 12.63 -10.32 6.68
CA PHE A 27 13.00 -11.33 5.70
C PHE A 27 14.49 -11.26 5.33
N ILE A 28 15.04 -10.05 5.15
CA ILE A 28 16.48 -9.84 4.91
C ILE A 28 17.29 -10.27 6.13
N ASP A 29 16.76 -10.07 7.34
CA ASP A 29 17.34 -10.55 8.61
C ASP A 29 17.22 -12.08 8.78
N GLY A 30 16.75 -12.81 7.76
CA GLY A 30 16.69 -14.27 7.73
C GLY A 30 15.48 -14.88 8.42
N LYS A 31 14.50 -14.08 8.87
CA LYS A 31 13.27 -14.59 9.47
C LYS A 31 12.40 -15.27 8.42
N ASN A 32 11.78 -16.39 8.81
CA ASN A 32 10.86 -17.07 7.93
C ASN A 32 9.48 -16.36 7.92
N ARG A 33 8.68 -16.64 6.88
CA ARG A 33 7.36 -16.02 6.67
C ARG A 33 6.38 -16.21 7.83
N THR A 34 6.49 -17.30 8.57
CA THR A 34 5.63 -17.59 9.73
C THR A 34 6.02 -16.72 10.93
N GLU A 35 7.32 -16.60 11.20
CA GLU A 35 7.84 -15.71 12.26
C GLU A 35 7.47 -14.25 11.96
N ILE A 36 7.67 -13.81 10.72
CA ILE A 36 7.33 -12.44 10.29
C ILE A 36 5.85 -12.15 10.49
N ALA A 37 4.98 -13.10 10.13
CA ALA A 37 3.54 -12.96 10.32
C ALA A 37 3.17 -12.82 11.81
N SER A 38 3.85 -13.58 12.68
CA SER A 38 3.69 -13.49 14.14
C SER A 38 4.16 -12.13 14.67
N PHE A 39 5.35 -11.67 14.29
CA PHE A 39 5.92 -10.39 14.74
C PHE A 39 5.06 -9.20 14.35
N LEU A 40 4.55 -9.20 13.11
CA LEU A 40 3.75 -8.11 12.58
C LEU A 40 2.24 -8.26 12.84
N LYS A 41 1.81 -9.35 13.50
CA LYS A 41 0.41 -9.67 13.80
C LYS A 41 -0.50 -9.62 12.56
N VAL A 42 -0.02 -10.17 11.45
CA VAL A 42 -0.75 -10.27 10.18
C VAL A 42 -0.84 -11.70 9.69
N SER A 43 -1.69 -11.95 8.70
CA SER A 43 -1.78 -13.28 8.10
C SER A 43 -0.50 -13.64 7.33
N ARG A 44 -0.12 -14.92 7.39
CA ARG A 44 0.99 -15.47 6.60
C ARG A 44 0.78 -15.27 5.09
N LEU A 45 -0.47 -15.28 4.63
CA LEU A 45 -0.82 -15.01 3.23
C LEU A 45 -0.41 -13.59 2.79
N SER A 46 -0.63 -12.58 3.64
CA SER A 46 -0.21 -11.20 3.37
C SER A 46 1.30 -11.10 3.27
N VAL A 47 2.03 -11.71 4.22
CA VAL A 47 3.50 -11.74 4.22
C VAL A 47 4.03 -12.42 2.95
N ASN A 48 3.43 -13.53 2.53
CA ASN A 48 3.79 -14.20 1.28
C ASN A 48 3.63 -13.29 0.07
N LYS A 49 2.50 -12.57 -0.02
CA LYS A 49 2.26 -11.63 -1.13
C LYS A 49 3.30 -10.51 -1.14
N TRP A 50 3.63 -9.93 0.02
CA TRP A 50 4.59 -8.83 0.10
C TRP A 50 6.01 -9.27 -0.22
N ILE A 51 6.46 -10.41 0.33
CA ILE A 51 7.80 -10.95 0.03
C ILE A 51 7.89 -11.34 -1.44
N LYS A 52 6.84 -11.94 -2.01
CA LYS A 52 6.82 -12.23 -3.46
C LYS A 52 6.92 -10.95 -4.29
N ALA A 53 6.10 -9.94 -3.99
CA ALA A 53 6.16 -8.66 -4.70
C ALA A 53 7.54 -7.98 -4.59
N TYR A 54 8.19 -8.09 -3.44
CA TYR A 54 9.56 -7.60 -3.24
C TYR A 54 10.60 -8.38 -4.05
N LEU A 55 10.50 -9.71 -4.11
CA LEU A 55 11.42 -10.52 -4.91
C LEU A 55 11.23 -10.28 -6.42
N ASP A 56 10.00 -10.05 -6.86
CA ASP A 56 9.66 -9.85 -8.27
C ASP A 56 9.99 -8.43 -8.75
N PHE A 57 9.76 -7.39 -7.92
CA PHE A 57 9.80 -5.97 -8.34
C PHE A 57 10.55 -5.04 -7.37
N GLY A 58 11.25 -5.58 -6.36
CA GLY A 58 11.92 -4.78 -5.34
C GLY A 58 10.96 -3.95 -4.49
N VAL A 59 11.46 -2.82 -3.97
CA VAL A 59 10.69 -1.91 -3.10
C VAL A 59 9.47 -1.32 -3.82
N GLU A 60 9.55 -1.11 -5.14
CA GLU A 60 8.44 -0.59 -5.95
C GLU A 60 7.22 -1.52 -5.92
N GLY A 61 7.45 -2.83 -5.86
CA GLY A 61 6.40 -3.85 -5.73
C GLY A 61 5.59 -3.75 -4.44
N LEU A 62 6.11 -3.06 -3.41
CA LEU A 62 5.42 -2.88 -2.12
C LEU A 62 4.46 -1.70 -2.13
N VAL A 63 4.59 -0.79 -3.09
CA VAL A 63 3.74 0.39 -3.21
C VAL A 63 2.34 -0.05 -3.66
N GLU A 64 1.33 0.43 -2.93
CA GLU A 64 -0.07 0.11 -3.23
C GLU A 64 -0.48 0.79 -4.54
N LYS A 65 -1.01 0.03 -5.50
CA LYS A 65 -1.58 0.63 -6.71
C LYS A 65 -2.82 1.46 -6.33
N PRO A 66 -3.07 2.60 -7.02
CA PRO A 66 -4.27 3.38 -6.78
C PRO A 66 -5.50 2.51 -7.02
N HIS A 67 -6.34 2.40 -5.99
CA HIS A 67 -7.63 1.73 -6.13
C HIS A 67 -8.59 2.72 -6.76
N THR A 68 -8.76 2.65 -8.08
CA THR A 68 -9.93 3.27 -8.71
C THR A 68 -11.12 2.51 -8.17
N GLY A 69 -11.87 3.10 -7.23
CA GLY A 69 -13.09 2.52 -6.70
C GLY A 69 -14.11 2.24 -7.81
N ARG A 70 -15.33 1.86 -7.43
CA ARG A 70 -16.38 1.64 -8.44
C ARG A 70 -16.50 2.89 -9.32
N PRO A 71 -16.41 2.77 -10.65
CA PRO A 71 -16.54 3.93 -11.53
C PRO A 71 -17.87 4.62 -11.25
N SER A 72 -17.84 5.95 -11.29
CA SER A 72 -19.03 6.77 -11.04
C SER A 72 -20.12 6.39 -12.04
N ARG A 73 -21.35 6.21 -11.55
CA ARG A 73 -22.53 5.98 -12.40
C ARG A 73 -22.93 7.21 -13.21
N LEU A 74 -22.38 8.38 -12.85
CA LEU A 74 -22.71 9.64 -13.48
C LEU A 74 -21.76 9.92 -14.64
N THR A 75 -22.33 10.31 -15.77
CA THR A 75 -21.58 10.86 -16.90
C THR A 75 -20.93 12.19 -16.52
N ILE A 76 -19.98 12.64 -17.32
CA ILE A 76 -19.31 13.94 -17.13
C ILE A 76 -20.36 15.07 -17.13
N GLU A 77 -21.33 15.00 -18.03
CA GLU A 77 -22.43 15.96 -18.12
C GLU A 77 -23.30 15.99 -16.86
N GLN A 78 -23.70 14.82 -16.35
CA GLN A 78 -24.49 14.73 -15.11
C GLN A 78 -23.73 15.29 -13.91
N LYS A 79 -22.40 15.11 -13.84
CA LYS A 79 -21.56 15.71 -12.80
C LYS A 79 -21.51 17.24 -12.91
N ASN A 80 -21.48 17.78 -14.14
CA ASN A 80 -21.43 19.22 -14.37
C ASN A 80 -22.77 19.88 -14.03
N ILE A 81 -23.90 19.24 -14.36
CA ILE A 81 -25.24 19.70 -13.98
C ILE A 81 -25.33 19.83 -12.46
N LEU A 82 -24.93 18.80 -11.71
CA LEU A 82 -24.96 18.82 -10.23
C LEU A 82 -24.07 19.94 -9.64
N LYS A 83 -22.89 20.19 -10.21
CA LYS A 83 -22.01 21.28 -9.76
C LYS A 83 -22.66 22.66 -9.96
N ASN A 84 -23.31 22.85 -11.10
CA ASN A 84 -23.90 24.14 -11.47
C ASN A 84 -25.20 24.42 -10.69
N THR A 85 -26.03 23.41 -10.42
CA THR A 85 -27.24 23.60 -9.58
C THR A 85 -26.90 23.89 -8.13
N SER A 86 -25.81 23.33 -7.58
CA SER A 86 -25.34 23.68 -6.22
C SER A 86 -24.86 25.14 -6.10
N LEU A 87 -24.45 25.77 -7.20
CA LEU A 87 -24.00 27.18 -7.22
C LEU A 87 -25.15 28.19 -7.33
N GLN A 88 -26.35 27.77 -7.79
CA GLN A 88 -27.51 28.65 -7.92
C GLN A 88 -28.45 28.66 -6.71
N MET A 89 -28.18 27.80 -5.71
CA MET A 89 -28.97 27.71 -4.47
C MET A 89 -28.32 28.43 -3.27
N GLN A 90 -27.36 29.33 -3.50
CA GLN A 90 -26.77 30.21 -2.50
C GLN A 90 -27.14 31.66 -2.74
#